data_AF-A0A2W6R785-F1
#
_entry.id   AF-A0A2W6R785-F1
#
_cell.length_a   1.000
_cell.length_b   1.000
_cell.length_c   1.000
_cell.angle_alpha   90.00
_cell.angle_beta   90.00
_cell.angle_gamma   90.00
#
_symmetry.space_group_name_H-M   'P 1'
#
loop_
_entity.id
_entity.type
_entity.pdbx_description
1 polymer ?
#
loop_
_entity_poly.entity_id
_entity_poly.type
_entity_poly.pdbx_seq_one_letter_code
_entity_poly.pdbx_strand_id
1 'polypeptide(L)'
;ARFPWGKTLEQFDFGFQPGIDRKVVRELAGLAFVERSENVILLGPPGVGKTHLAVALGVKAADAGHRVLFMPLDKLIATLMKAKQENRLEKQLQQLGYA
;
A
#
# COMPACT_ATOMS: atom_id res chain seq x y z
N ALA A 1 4.71 7.90 -6.05
CA ALA A 1 4.93 7.86 -4.58
C ALA A 1 6.43 7.75 -4.27
N ARG A 2 6.88 8.10 -3.06
CA ARG A 2 8.25 7.79 -2.60
C ARG A 2 8.30 6.36 -2.05
N PHE A 3 8.37 5.37 -2.94
CA PHE A 3 8.60 3.99 -2.54
C PHE A 3 10.06 3.79 -2.09
N PRO A 4 10.32 2.93 -1.10
CA PRO A 4 11.69 2.66 -0.64
C PRO A 4 12.53 1.92 -1.69
N TRP A 5 11.88 1.22 -2.63
CA TRP A 5 12.48 0.52 -3.75
C TRP A 5 11.46 0.36 -4.89
N GLY A 6 11.92 0.23 -6.14
CA GLY A 6 11.08 -0.13 -7.27
C GLY A 6 10.97 -1.66 -7.37
N LYS A 7 9.87 -2.23 -6.86
CA LYS A 7 9.55 -3.65 -7.01
C LYS A 7 8.25 -3.80 -7.76
N THR A 8 8.21 -4.73 -8.71
CA THR A 8 7.01 -5.01 -9.52
C THR A 8 6.46 -6.40 -9.23
N LEU A 9 5.24 -6.69 -9.70
CA LEU A 9 4.60 -8.00 -9.47
C LEU A 9 5.32 -9.10 -10.25
N GLU A 10 5.89 -8.78 -11.40
CA GLU A 10 6.64 -9.69 -12.25
C GLU A 10 7.94 -10.18 -11.59
N GLN A 11 8.47 -9.39 -10.63
CA GLN A 11 9.64 -9.75 -9.82
C GLN A 11 9.30 -10.56 -8.57
N PHE A 12 8.02 -10.83 -8.30
CA PHE A 12 7.61 -11.60 -7.12
C PHE A 12 7.78 -13.09 -7.37
N ASP A 13 8.62 -13.75 -6.56
CA ASP A 13 8.82 -15.20 -6.64
C ASP A 13 7.69 -15.94 -5.90
N PHE A 14 6.70 -16.40 -6.66
CA PHE A 14 5.60 -17.22 -6.15
C PHE A 14 6.04 -18.66 -5.79
N GLY A 15 7.22 -19.12 -6.21
CA GLY A 15 7.77 -20.40 -5.77
C GLY A 15 8.28 -20.34 -4.33
N PHE A 16 8.83 -19.19 -3.93
CA PHE A 16 9.27 -18.94 -2.55
C PHE A 16 8.11 -18.81 -1.56
N GLN A 17 6.93 -18.36 -2.01
CA GLN A 17 5.73 -18.22 -1.17
C GLN A 17 4.53 -18.98 -1.76
N PRO A 18 4.46 -20.30 -1.56
CA PRO A 18 3.42 -21.15 -2.14
C PRO A 18 2.04 -20.94 -1.50
N GLY A 19 1.97 -20.33 -0.31
CA GLY A 19 0.70 -20.05 0.39
C GLY A 19 -0.10 -18.89 -0.21
N ILE A 20 0.46 -18.15 -1.17
CA ILE A 20 -0.23 -17.05 -1.84
C ILE A 20 -0.88 -17.54 -3.13
N ASP A 21 -2.20 -17.39 -3.20
CA ASP A 21 -2.94 -17.66 -4.43
C ASP A 21 -2.60 -16.61 -5.50
N ARG A 22 -1.97 -17.09 -6.59
CA ARG A 22 -1.61 -16.27 -7.76
C ARG A 22 -2.82 -15.61 -8.38
N LYS A 23 -4.00 -16.23 -8.30
CA LYS A 23 -5.25 -15.69 -8.84
C LYS A 23 -5.66 -14.43 -8.10
N VAL A 24 -5.61 -14.47 -6.76
CA VAL A 24 -5.89 -13.31 -5.90
C VAL A 24 -4.91 -12.16 -6.19
N VAL A 25 -3.61 -12.46 -6.31
CA VAL A 25 -2.63 -11.41 -6.63
C VAL A 25 -2.88 -10.78 -8.00
N ARG A 26 -3.30 -11.58 -8.99
CA ARG A 26 -3.66 -11.08 -10.31
C ARG A 26 -4.93 -10.23 -10.29
N GLU A 27 -5.92 -10.59 -9.49
CA GLU A 27 -7.14 -9.80 -9.28
C GLU A 27 -6.80 -8.46 -8.62
N LEU A 28 -5.99 -8.46 -7.57
CA LEU A 28 -5.49 -7.24 -6.93
C LEU A 28 -4.67 -6.36 -7.90
N ALA A 29 -3.92 -6.98 -8.82
CA ALA A 29 -3.18 -6.26 -9.86
C ALA A 29 -4.09 -5.51 -10.84
N GLY A 30 -5.35 -5.92 -10.96
CA GLY A 30 -6.38 -5.22 -11.73
C GLY A 30 -6.95 -3.99 -11.03
N LEU A 31 -6.55 -3.72 -9.78
CA LEU A 31 -6.90 -2.52 -9.01
C LEU A 31 -8.41 -2.31 -8.73
N ALA A 32 -9.26 -3.31 -8.99
CA ALA A 32 -10.70 -3.22 -8.73
C ALA A 32 -11.03 -2.87 -7.26
N PHE A 33 -10.17 -3.26 -6.31
CA PHE A 33 -10.31 -2.89 -4.90
C PHE A 33 -10.21 -1.38 -4.67
N VAL A 34 -9.46 -0.65 -5.50
CA VAL A 34 -9.35 0.81 -5.43
C VAL A 34 -10.67 1.45 -5.83
N GLU A 35 -11.25 1.02 -6.94
CA GLU A 35 -12.56 1.51 -7.42
C GLU A 35 -13.69 1.19 -6.45
N ARG A 36 -13.63 0.02 -5.81
CA ARG A 36 -14.62 -0.42 -4.81
C ARG A 36 -14.39 0.15 -3.41
N SER A 37 -13.33 0.92 -3.20
CA SER A 37 -12.94 1.44 -1.87
C SER A 37 -12.76 0.31 -0.83
N GLU A 38 -12.20 -0.81 -1.26
CA GLU A 38 -11.92 -1.98 -0.42
C GLU A 38 -10.49 -1.95 0.13
N ASN A 39 -10.32 -2.43 1.36
CA ASN A 39 -9.01 -2.53 2.00
C ASN A 39 -8.35 -3.86 1.69
N VAL A 40 -7.06 -3.83 1.35
CA VAL A 40 -6.23 -5.02 1.16
C VAL A 40 -5.26 -5.13 2.33
N ILE A 41 -5.34 -6.24 3.07
CA ILE A 41 -4.47 -6.53 4.21
C ILE A 41 -3.63 -7.75 3.89
N LEU A 42 -2.30 -7.59 3.91
CA LEU A 42 -1.35 -8.68 3.69
C LEU A 42 -0.86 -9.20 5.05
N LEU A 43 -1.18 -10.46 5.37
CA LEU A 43 -0.81 -11.11 6.63
C LEU A 43 0.18 -12.25 6.41
N GLY A 44 1.06 -12.47 7.39
CA GLY A 44 2.01 -13.59 7.38
C GLY A 44 3.32 -13.28 8.09
N PRO A 45 4.20 -14.28 8.27
CA PRO A 45 5.49 -14.15 8.96
C PRO A 45 6.40 -13.08 8.35
N PRO A 46 7.39 -12.54 9.08
CA PRO A 46 8.40 -11.66 8.49
C PRO A 46 9.15 -12.35 7.35
N GLY A 47 9.59 -11.57 6.34
CA GLY A 47 10.39 -12.09 5.21
C GLY A 47 9.61 -12.73 4.06
N VAL A 48 8.30 -12.93 4.18
CA VAL A 48 7.49 -13.64 3.16
C VAL A 48 6.97 -12.77 1.99
N GLY A 49 7.55 -11.59 1.78
CA GLY A 49 7.25 -10.76 0.60
C GLY A 49 6.04 -9.82 0.70
N LYS A 50 5.44 -9.63 1.88
CA LYS A 50 4.30 -8.70 2.08
C LYS A 50 4.60 -7.26 1.60
N THR A 51 5.72 -6.70 2.02
CA THR A 51 6.11 -5.33 1.62
C THR A 51 6.42 -5.24 0.13
N HIS A 52 6.93 -6.31 -0.49
CA HIS A 52 7.11 -6.38 -1.94
C HIS A 52 5.76 -6.25 -2.63
N LEU A 53 4.77 -7.07 -2.26
CA LEU A 53 3.44 -7.04 -2.86
C LEU A 53 2.76 -5.67 -2.67
N ALA A 54 2.83 -5.09 -1.47
CA ALA A 54 2.28 -3.76 -1.22
C ALA A 54 2.92 -2.68 -2.10
N VAL A 55 4.25 -2.71 -2.27
CA VAL A 55 4.96 -1.78 -3.16
C VAL A 55 4.58 -2.03 -4.61
N ALA A 56 4.54 -3.28 -5.06
CA ALA A 56 4.23 -3.64 -6.44
C ALA A 56 2.80 -3.25 -6.84
N LEU A 57 1.82 -3.47 -5.95
CA LEU A 57 0.45 -2.98 -6.14
C LEU A 57 0.39 -1.45 -6.16
N GLY A 58 1.13 -0.78 -5.27
CA GLY A 58 1.24 0.67 -5.26
C GLY A 58 1.87 1.23 -6.53
N VAL A 59 2.86 0.55 -7.12
CA VAL A 59 3.45 0.93 -8.41
C VAL A 59 2.40 0.78 -9.52
N LYS A 60 1.69 -0.35 -9.60
CA LYS A 60 0.60 -0.52 -10.58
C LYS A 60 -0.49 0.56 -10.44
N ALA A 61 -0.87 0.90 -9.21
CA ALA A 61 -1.83 1.97 -8.95
C ALA A 61 -1.31 3.33 -9.43
N ALA A 62 -0.03 3.64 -9.20
CA ALA A 62 0.59 4.86 -9.70
C ALA A 62 0.66 4.89 -11.24
N ASP A 63 1.00 3.77 -11.88
CA ASP A 63 1.04 3.65 -13.34
C ASP A 63 -0.36 3.82 -13.97
N ALA A 64 -1.40 3.38 -13.27
CA ALA A 64 -2.81 3.59 -13.65
C ALA A 64 -3.32 5.02 -13.34
N GLY A 65 -2.46 5.93 -12.87
CA GLY A 65 -2.81 7.32 -12.60
C GLY A 65 -3.40 7.60 -11.22
N HIS A 66 -3.49 6.61 -10.33
CA HIS A 66 -3.92 6.84 -8.96
C HIS A 66 -2.82 7.53 -8.14
N ARG A 67 -3.24 8.40 -7.22
CA ARG A 67 -2.33 8.99 -6.23
C ARG A 67 -2.03 7.93 -5.17
N VAL A 68 -0.74 7.71 -4.92
CA VAL A 68 -0.30 6.69 -3.96
C VAL A 68 0.60 7.31 -2.90
N LEU A 69 0.32 6.99 -1.64
CA LEU A 69 1.16 7.28 -0.48
C LEU A 69 1.69 5.96 0.08
N PHE A 70 3.00 5.87 0.25
CA PHE A 70 3.64 4.77 0.97
C PHE A 70 4.26 5.32 2.25
N MET A 71 3.85 4.79 3.40
CA MET A 71 4.33 5.24 4.70
C MET A 71 4.31 4.08 5.71
N PRO A 72 5.35 3.96 6.55
CA PRO A 72 5.29 3.10 7.74
C PRO A 72 4.16 3.51 8.69
N LEU A 73 3.49 2.53 9.30
CA LEU A 73 2.32 2.78 10.15
C LEU A 73 2.65 3.60 11.40
N ASP A 74 3.78 3.32 12.04
CA ASP A 74 4.31 4.08 13.18
C ASP A 74 4.50 5.56 12.84
N LYS A 75 5.05 5.86 11.66
CA LYS A 75 5.22 7.23 11.16
C LYS A 75 3.87 7.90 10.89
N LEU A 76 2.90 7.19 10.32
CA LEU A 76 1.55 7.70 10.11
C LEU A 76 0.90 8.09 11.44
N ILE A 77 0.93 7.17 12.41
CA ILE A 77 0.36 7.39 13.75
C ILE A 77 1.03 8.60 14.42
N ALA A 78 2.36 8.66 14.44
CA ALA A 78 3.09 9.78 15.04
C ALA A 78 2.72 11.12 14.38
N THR A 79 2.57 11.15 13.05
CA THR A 79 2.18 12.35 12.30
C THR A 79 0.76 12.80 12.68
N LEU A 80 -0.19 11.87 12.75
CA LEU A 80 -1.58 12.15 13.11
C LEU A 80 -1.71 12.58 14.58
N MET A 81 -0.99 11.93 15.50
CA MET A 81 -0.98 12.30 16.92
C MET A 81 -0.42 13.71 17.13
N LYS A 82 0.68 14.06 16.48
CA LYS A 82 1.25 15.41 16.53
C LYS A 82 0.26 16.45 15.98
N ALA A 83 -0.36 16.17 14.83
CA ALA A 83 -1.36 17.06 14.24
C ALA A 83 -2.57 17.26 15.14
N LYS A 84 -3.00 16.22 15.88
CA LYS A 84 -4.07 16.31 16.87
C LYS A 84 -3.69 17.21 18.05
N GLN A 85 -2.48 17.08 18.59
CA GLN A 85 -1.99 17.92 19.70
C GLN A 85 -1.90 19.40 19.30
N GLU A 86 -1.57 19.68 18.04
CA GLU A 86 -1.44 21.02 17.49
C GLU A 86 -2.77 21.56 16.89
N ASN A 87 -3.92 20.91 17.17
CA ASN A 87 -5.25 21.27 16.65
C ASN A 87 -5.31 21.45 15.11
N ARG A 88 -4.52 20.67 14.37
CA ARG A 88 -4.45 20.70 12.89
C ARG A 88 -4.76 19.36 12.24
N LEU A 89 -5.46 18.48 12.95
CA LEU A 89 -5.77 17.12 12.49
C LEU A 89 -6.55 17.13 11.17
N GLU A 90 -7.60 17.95 11.06
CA GLU A 90 -8.42 18.04 9.84
C GLU A 90 -7.60 18.43 8.62
N LYS A 91 -6.78 19.47 8.75
CA LYS A 91 -5.84 19.90 7.71
C LYS A 91 -4.89 18.78 7.29
N GLN A 92 -4.43 17.98 8.27
CA GLN A 92 -3.53 16.87 7.98
C GLN A 92 -4.25 15.70 7.31
N LEU A 93 -5.49 15.39 7.69
CA LEU A 93 -6.31 14.39 7.01
C LEU A 93 -6.65 14.80 5.58
N GLN A 94 -6.96 16.09 5.34
CA GLN A 94 -7.14 16.61 3.99
C GLN A 94 -5.88 16.38 3.15
N GLN A 95 -4.68 16.70 3.68
CA GLN A 95 -3.41 16.46 2.98
C GLN A 95 -3.20 14.99 2.59
N LEU A 96 -3.62 14.05 3.44
CA LEU A 96 -3.54 12.61 3.15
C LEU A 96 -4.65 12.12 2.20
N GLY A 97 -5.82 12.75 2.25
CA GLY A 97 -7.05 12.27 1.62
C GLY A 97 -7.51 13.03 0.39
N TYR A 98 -6.74 13.97 -0.17
CA TYR A 98 -7.20 14.81 -1.30
C TYR A 98 -7.71 13.98 -2.50
N ALA A 99 -9.03 13.76 -2.47
CA ALA A 99 -9.98 13.91 -3.57
C ALA A 99 -10.08 15.39 -3.98
#